data_AF-A0A1Z9LQU2-F1
#
_entry.id   AF-A0A1Z9LQU2-F1
#
_cell.length_a   1.000
_cell.length_b   1.000
_cell.length_c   1.000
_cell.angle_alpha   90.00
_cell.angle_beta   90.00
_cell.angle_gamma   90.00
#
_symmetry.space_group_name_H-M   'P 1'
#
loop_
_entity.id
_entity.type
_entity.pdbx_description
1 polymer ?
#
loop_
_entity_poly.entity_id
_entity_poly.type
_entity_poly.pdbx_seq_one_letter_code
_entity_poly.pdbx_strand_id
1 'polypeptide(L)'
;MVNIFNPLVDLQDKQFKSASWYRNAASLISDRATSGKLMRDGKLLGRPSAGRMSMFVYDPKTKAKLPFYDTFPLVLPIDTFRGGFIGLNFHYLPYGLRYKLLDQLQQFSTNSKFDQSTRLQVTYDAVKNIGLIKPAIKKYLWRYVRSNFLRVDVQEMAIAIYLPVAKFNKASIGQVFADSRRKI
;
A
#
# COMPACT_ATOMS: atom_id res chain seq x y z
N MET A 1 15.12 9.54 -10.82
CA MET A 1 14.31 8.50 -11.47
C MET A 1 12.90 9.05 -11.56
N VAL A 2 12.38 9.20 -12.78
CA VAL A 2 11.02 9.70 -13.01
C VAL A 2 10.07 8.51 -12.96
N ASN A 3 9.10 8.53 -12.05
CA ASN A 3 8.04 7.54 -12.00
C ASN A 3 6.68 8.20 -12.31
N ILE A 4 5.62 7.40 -12.40
CA ILE A 4 4.27 7.88 -12.74
C ILE A 4 3.69 8.88 -11.71
N PHE A 5 4.24 8.93 -10.49
CA PHE A 5 3.79 9.80 -9.41
C PHE A 5 4.42 11.19 -9.48
N ASN A 6 5.61 11.35 -10.09
CA ASN A 6 6.38 12.60 -10.04
C ASN A 6 5.55 13.85 -10.37
N PRO A 7 4.81 13.94 -11.49
CA PRO A 7 4.07 15.16 -11.82
C PRO A 7 3.00 15.51 -10.78
N LEU A 8 2.40 14.49 -10.16
CA LEU A 8 1.37 14.67 -9.15
C LEU A 8 1.96 15.03 -7.79
N VAL A 9 3.13 14.50 -7.46
CA VAL A 9 3.90 14.89 -6.26
C VAL A 9 4.35 16.34 -6.34
N ASP A 10 4.73 16.81 -7.54
CA ASP A 10 5.09 18.22 -7.72
C ASP A 10 3.86 19.12 -7.51
N LEU A 11 2.68 18.75 -8.03
CA LEU A 11 1.41 19.46 -7.79
C LEU A 11 0.92 19.38 -6.34
N GLN A 12 1.31 18.35 -5.60
CA GLN A 12 1.02 18.19 -4.18
C GLN A 12 1.77 19.22 -3.32
N ASP A 13 2.88 19.76 -3.82
CA ASP A 13 3.70 20.80 -3.18
C ASP A 13 4.07 20.46 -1.72
N LYS A 14 4.48 19.21 -1.47
CA LYS A 14 4.87 18.70 -0.15
C LYS A 14 3.83 18.95 0.96
N GLN A 15 2.56 19.04 0.60
CA GLN A 15 1.46 19.19 1.56
C GLN A 15 0.57 17.96 1.55
N PHE A 16 0.14 17.53 2.74
CA PHE A 16 -0.91 16.54 2.83
C PHE A 16 -2.24 17.18 2.38
N LYS A 17 -2.85 16.63 1.33
CA LYS A 17 -4.07 17.15 0.70
C LYS A 17 -5.29 16.34 1.11
N SER A 18 -6.47 16.83 0.75
CA SER A 18 -7.72 16.12 1.01
C SER A 18 -7.84 14.81 0.23
N ALA A 19 -8.70 13.91 0.74
CA ALA A 19 -9.05 12.67 0.07
C ALA A 19 -9.57 12.87 -1.37
N SER A 20 -10.34 13.94 -1.62
CA SER A 20 -10.85 14.26 -2.95
C SER A 20 -9.74 14.67 -3.91
N TRP A 21 -8.78 15.48 -3.44
CA TRP A 21 -7.61 15.86 -4.23
C TRP A 21 -6.81 14.63 -4.66
N TYR A 22 -6.49 13.73 -3.72
CA TYR A 22 -5.70 12.53 -4.04
C TYR A 22 -6.43 11.56 -4.97
N ARG A 23 -7.74 11.42 -4.79
CA ARG A 23 -8.57 10.61 -5.69
C ARG A 23 -8.54 11.16 -7.12
N ASN A 24 -8.71 12.48 -7.27
CA ASN A 24 -8.68 13.14 -8.57
C ASN A 24 -7.28 13.05 -9.22
N ALA A 25 -6.23 13.24 -8.43
CA ALA A 25 -4.85 13.08 -8.91
C ALA A 25 -4.61 11.64 -9.40
N ALA A 26 -5.03 10.63 -8.64
CA ALA A 26 -4.90 9.23 -9.04
C ALA A 26 -5.70 8.89 -10.31
N SER A 27 -6.88 9.49 -10.53
CA SER A 27 -7.65 9.27 -11.76
C SER A 27 -6.97 9.83 -13.02
N LEU A 28 -6.10 10.84 -12.90
CA LEU A 28 -5.35 11.37 -14.05
C LEU A 28 -4.33 10.35 -14.59
N ILE A 29 -3.93 9.37 -13.78
CA ILE A 29 -2.91 8.38 -14.14
C ILE A 29 -3.44 6.94 -14.11
N SER A 30 -4.70 6.70 -13.72
CA SER A 30 -5.26 5.36 -13.50
C SER A 30 -5.12 4.46 -14.71
N ASP A 31 -5.41 4.99 -15.90
CA ASP A 31 -5.42 4.23 -17.16
C ASP A 31 -4.01 3.75 -17.56
N ARG A 32 -2.99 4.44 -17.06
CA ARG A 32 -1.57 4.13 -17.32
C ARG A 32 -0.93 3.36 -16.17
N ALA A 33 -1.57 3.33 -15.00
CA ALA A 33 -1.03 2.72 -13.80
C ALA A 33 -1.21 1.19 -13.78
N THR A 34 -0.73 0.46 -14.80
CA THR A 34 -0.74 -1.01 -14.74
C THR A 34 0.36 -1.53 -13.82
N SER A 35 0.13 -2.67 -13.15
CA SER A 35 1.19 -3.34 -12.34
C SER A 35 2.52 -3.47 -13.09
N GLY A 36 2.50 -3.89 -14.36
CA GLY A 36 3.72 -4.02 -15.16
C GLY A 36 4.40 -2.68 -15.42
N LYS A 37 3.65 -1.62 -15.73
CA LYS A 37 4.22 -0.28 -15.94
C LYS A 37 4.79 0.31 -14.65
N LEU A 38 4.06 0.18 -13.54
CA LEU A 38 4.54 0.60 -12.22
C LEU A 38 5.86 -0.09 -11.84
N MET A 39 5.97 -1.39 -12.07
CA MET A 39 7.18 -2.15 -11.79
C MET A 39 8.34 -1.78 -12.71
N ARG A 40 8.08 -1.46 -13.99
CA ARG A 40 9.14 -1.05 -14.93
C ARG A 40 9.69 0.34 -14.66
N ASP A 41 8.81 1.30 -14.35
CA ASP A 41 9.17 2.72 -14.29
C ASP A 41 9.58 3.17 -12.87
N GLY A 42 9.31 2.34 -11.87
CA GLY A 42 9.49 2.70 -10.48
C GLY A 42 10.81 2.23 -9.85
N LYS A 43 11.03 2.66 -8.61
CA LYS A 43 12.23 2.31 -7.84
C LYS A 43 12.10 0.92 -7.20
N LEU A 44 12.72 -0.08 -7.83
CA LEU A 44 12.72 -1.45 -7.34
C LEU A 44 13.82 -1.71 -6.30
N LEU A 45 13.47 -2.40 -5.22
CA LEU A 45 14.38 -2.81 -4.14
C LEU A 45 14.31 -4.33 -3.93
N GLY A 46 15.41 -4.96 -3.54
CA GLY A 46 15.43 -6.40 -3.21
C GLY A 46 14.70 -6.74 -1.89
N ARG A 47 14.34 -5.74 -1.09
CA ARG A 47 13.61 -5.88 0.18
C ARG A 47 12.70 -4.66 0.41
N PRO A 48 11.62 -4.78 1.19
CA PRO A 48 10.80 -3.64 1.57
C PRO A 48 11.61 -2.58 2.32
N SER A 49 11.31 -1.30 2.09
CA SER A 49 11.95 -0.19 2.80
C SER A 49 11.15 0.15 4.07
N ALA A 50 11.82 0.16 5.23
CA ALA A 50 11.18 0.51 6.50
C ALA A 50 10.50 1.89 6.44
N GLY A 51 9.29 1.96 6.98
CA GLY A 51 8.45 3.16 7.02
C GLY A 51 8.02 3.71 5.67
N ARG A 52 8.06 2.87 4.63
CA ARG A 52 7.56 3.17 3.29
C ARG A 52 6.66 2.04 2.80
N MET A 53 5.80 2.35 1.85
CA MET A 53 4.94 1.35 1.24
C MET A 53 5.69 0.65 0.11
N SER A 54 5.22 -0.53 -0.25
CA SER A 54 5.76 -1.27 -1.38
C SER A 54 4.68 -2.03 -2.12
N MET A 55 4.78 -2.03 -3.45
CA MET A 55 4.06 -2.96 -4.31
C MET A 55 4.99 -4.07 -4.78
N PHE A 56 4.48 -5.29 -4.93
CA PHE A 56 5.26 -6.43 -5.37
C PHE A 56 4.33 -7.54 -5.90
N VAL A 57 4.86 -8.48 -6.67
CA VAL A 57 4.12 -9.66 -7.10
C VAL A 57 4.23 -10.73 -6.02
N TYR A 58 3.09 -11.30 -5.60
CA TYR A 58 3.02 -12.30 -4.54
C TYR A 58 2.17 -13.50 -4.94
N ASP A 59 2.65 -14.70 -4.61
CA ASP A 59 1.99 -15.98 -4.89
C ASP A 59 1.82 -16.77 -3.58
N PRO A 60 0.70 -16.64 -2.85
CA PRO A 60 0.60 -17.13 -1.47
C PRO A 60 0.78 -18.64 -1.33
N LYS A 61 1.53 -19.07 -0.30
CA LYS A 61 1.72 -20.49 0.07
C LYS A 61 0.42 -21.30 0.12
N THR A 62 -0.59 -20.77 0.77
CA THR A 62 -1.88 -21.45 1.02
C THR A 62 -2.98 -20.99 0.08
N LYS A 63 -2.65 -20.48 -1.12
CA LYS A 63 -3.60 -19.92 -2.09
C LYS A 63 -4.80 -20.82 -2.39
N ALA A 64 -4.62 -22.14 -2.34
CA ALA A 64 -5.72 -23.12 -2.51
C ALA A 64 -6.80 -22.99 -1.43
N LYS A 65 -6.41 -22.72 -0.18
CA LYS A 65 -7.31 -22.65 0.99
C LYS A 65 -7.82 -21.24 1.29
N LEU A 66 -7.14 -20.20 0.79
CA LEU A 66 -7.55 -18.81 1.03
C LEU A 66 -8.89 -18.51 0.32
N PRO A 67 -9.84 -17.79 0.97
CA PRO A 67 -11.10 -17.40 0.33
C PRO A 67 -10.84 -16.44 -0.84
N PHE A 68 -9.89 -15.52 -0.66
CA PHE A 68 -9.34 -14.65 -1.70
C PHE A 68 -7.99 -14.11 -1.25
N TYR A 69 -7.21 -13.60 -2.21
CA TYR A 69 -5.89 -13.02 -1.95
C TYR A 69 -5.49 -12.03 -3.03
N ASP A 70 -4.65 -11.07 -2.67
CA ASP A 70 -4.08 -10.09 -3.58
C ASP A 70 -2.72 -10.57 -4.10
N THR A 71 -2.56 -10.60 -5.42
CA THR A 71 -1.32 -10.99 -6.11
C THR A 71 -0.41 -9.80 -6.41
N PHE A 72 -0.92 -8.57 -6.26
CA PHE A 72 -0.14 -7.34 -6.40
C PHE A 72 -0.42 -6.39 -5.22
N PRO A 73 -0.06 -6.79 -3.98
CA PRO A 73 -0.37 -6.05 -2.77
C PRO A 73 0.34 -4.70 -2.67
N LEU A 74 -0.33 -3.71 -2.09
CA LEU A 74 0.24 -2.42 -1.68
C LEU A 74 0.38 -2.39 -0.15
N VAL A 75 1.61 -2.55 0.33
CA VAL A 75 1.87 -2.91 1.74
C VAL A 75 2.76 -1.89 2.44
N LEU A 76 2.36 -1.45 3.64
CA LEU A 76 3.28 -0.86 4.61
C LEU A 76 3.83 -1.96 5.52
N PRO A 77 5.13 -2.33 5.45
CA PRO A 77 5.74 -3.27 6.39
C PRO A 77 5.77 -2.68 7.80
N ILE A 78 5.37 -3.46 8.80
CA ILE A 78 5.29 -3.01 10.21
C ILE A 78 6.04 -3.92 11.18
N ASP A 79 6.40 -5.14 10.75
CA ASP A 79 7.18 -6.08 11.56
C ASP A 79 7.82 -7.17 10.67
N THR A 80 8.80 -7.89 11.19
CA THR A 80 9.49 -8.99 10.51
C THR A 80 9.47 -10.25 11.35
N PHE A 81 9.52 -11.41 10.69
CA PHE A 81 9.67 -12.69 11.36
C PHE A 81 10.57 -13.61 10.53
N ARG A 82 11.01 -14.73 11.10
CA ARG A 82 11.85 -15.69 10.38
C ARG A 82 11.15 -16.16 9.09
N GLY A 83 11.71 -15.79 7.94
CA GLY A 83 11.20 -16.17 6.62
C GLY A 83 10.14 -15.24 6.02
N GLY A 84 9.81 -14.11 6.66
CA GLY A 84 8.84 -13.17 6.10
C GLY A 84 8.71 -11.85 6.85
N PHE A 85 7.61 -11.14 6.56
CA PHE A 85 7.25 -9.88 7.21
C PHE A 85 5.74 -9.75 7.38
N ILE A 86 5.36 -8.92 8.34
CA ILE A 86 3.98 -8.49 8.57
C ILE A 86 3.83 -7.11 7.95
N GLY A 87 2.71 -6.89 7.26
CA GLY A 87 2.41 -5.58 6.71
C GLY A 87 0.93 -5.31 6.61
N LEU A 88 0.61 -4.02 6.52
CA LEU A 88 -0.74 -3.51 6.28
C LEU A 88 -0.95 -3.42 4.77
N ASN A 89 -1.75 -4.32 4.20
CA ASN A 89 -2.13 -4.27 2.80
C ASN A 89 -3.38 -3.39 2.62
N PHE A 90 -3.18 -2.22 2.05
CA PHE A 90 -4.22 -1.22 1.84
C PHE A 90 -5.28 -1.70 0.84
N HIS A 91 -4.95 -2.63 -0.07
CA HIS A 91 -5.93 -3.12 -1.05
C HIS A 91 -7.12 -3.84 -0.44
N TYR A 92 -6.99 -4.39 0.77
CA TYR A 92 -8.10 -5.04 1.50
C TYR A 92 -9.09 -4.03 2.08
N LEU A 93 -8.79 -2.73 2.04
CA LEU A 93 -9.67 -1.68 2.50
C LEU A 93 -10.37 -1.00 1.30
N PRO A 94 -11.66 -0.62 1.44
CA PRO A 94 -12.28 0.36 0.56
C PRO A 94 -11.47 1.65 0.48
N TYR A 95 -11.46 2.33 -0.66
CA TYR A 95 -10.64 3.54 -0.89
C TYR A 95 -10.76 4.62 0.19
N GLY A 96 -11.97 4.89 0.70
CA GLY A 96 -12.16 5.85 1.80
C GLY A 96 -11.49 5.41 3.11
N LEU A 97 -11.54 4.11 3.40
CA LEU A 97 -10.89 3.53 4.59
C LEU A 97 -9.37 3.44 4.44
N ARG A 98 -8.85 3.29 3.22
CA ARG A 98 -7.41 3.40 2.93
C ARG A 98 -6.89 4.77 3.33
N TYR A 99 -7.57 5.83 2.92
CA TYR A 99 -7.18 7.20 3.26
C TYR A 99 -7.30 7.45 4.75
N LYS A 100 -8.42 7.04 5.39
CA LYS A 100 -8.59 7.18 6.84
C LYS A 100 -7.47 6.49 7.63
N LEU A 101 -7.07 5.28 7.22
CA LEU A 101 -5.95 4.59 7.84
C LEU A 101 -4.64 5.35 7.59
N LEU A 102 -4.34 5.77 6.35
CA LEU A 102 -3.12 6.50 6.04
C LEU A 102 -3.00 7.80 6.85
N ASP A 103 -4.10 8.56 6.94
CA ASP A 103 -4.21 9.79 7.74
C ASP A 103 -3.90 9.53 9.22
N GLN A 104 -4.49 8.49 9.81
CA GLN A 104 -4.15 8.06 11.19
C GLN A 104 -2.68 7.66 11.34
N LEU A 105 -2.04 7.10 10.31
CA LEU A 105 -0.64 6.71 10.37
C LEU A 105 0.33 7.89 10.24
N GLN A 106 -0.13 9.07 9.80
CA GLN A 106 0.74 10.24 9.66
C GLN A 106 1.32 10.72 10.98
N GLN A 107 0.67 10.44 12.11
CA GLN A 107 1.20 10.75 13.44
C GLN A 107 2.53 10.04 13.74
N PHE A 108 2.85 8.96 13.02
CA PHE A 108 4.11 8.23 13.14
C PHE A 108 5.17 8.73 12.17
N SER A 109 4.98 9.89 11.54
CA SER A 109 5.95 10.47 10.61
C SER A 109 7.23 10.91 11.32
N THR A 110 8.39 10.59 10.74
CA THR A 110 9.70 10.98 11.29
C THR A 110 9.98 12.47 11.23
N ASN A 111 9.27 13.21 10.37
CA ASN A 111 9.40 14.65 10.21
C ASN A 111 8.14 15.20 9.50
N SER A 112 8.01 16.53 9.47
CA SER A 112 6.88 17.26 8.86
C SER A 112 7.11 17.69 7.41
N LYS A 113 8.21 17.27 6.75
CA LYS A 113 8.56 17.73 5.39
C LYS A 113 7.71 17.13 4.29
N PHE A 114 7.05 16.00 4.59
CA PHE A 114 6.19 15.24 3.68
C PHE A 114 6.84 15.02 2.29
N ASP A 115 8.08 14.51 2.30
CA ASP A 115 8.90 14.27 1.11
C ASP A 115 9.61 12.90 1.17
N GLN A 116 10.51 12.65 0.20
CA GLN A 116 11.25 11.38 0.11
C GLN A 116 12.10 11.06 1.34
N SER A 117 12.35 12.03 2.23
CA SER A 117 13.06 11.85 3.51
C SER A 117 12.13 11.40 4.64
N THR A 118 10.83 11.65 4.55
CA THR A 118 9.83 11.25 5.56
C THR A 118 9.61 9.74 5.56
N ARG A 119 9.52 9.13 6.75
CA ARG A 119 9.14 7.72 6.97
C ARG A 119 8.00 7.66 7.96
N LEU A 120 7.21 6.58 7.91
CA LEU A 120 6.25 6.23 8.96
C LEU A 120 6.87 5.18 9.90
N GLN A 121 7.17 5.54 11.15
CA GLN A 121 7.68 4.61 12.17
C GLN A 121 6.55 3.81 12.81
N VAL A 122 5.95 2.93 12.02
CA VAL A 122 4.79 2.13 12.43
C VAL A 122 5.23 0.74 12.86
N THR A 123 4.97 0.38 14.12
CA THR A 123 5.12 -0.97 14.66
C THR A 123 3.76 -1.61 14.87
N TYR A 124 3.69 -2.94 14.93
CA TYR A 124 2.43 -3.64 15.22
C TYR A 124 1.78 -3.18 16.53
N ASP A 125 2.56 -3.02 17.60
CA ASP A 125 2.04 -2.59 18.91
C ASP A 125 1.40 -1.20 18.90
N ALA A 126 1.94 -0.28 18.08
CA ALA A 126 1.40 1.06 17.94
C ALA A 126 0.03 1.08 17.25
N VAL A 127 -0.26 0.10 16.39
CA VAL A 127 -1.48 0.10 15.55
C VAL A 127 -2.44 -1.04 15.82
N LYS A 128 -2.11 -1.99 16.70
CA LYS A 128 -2.94 -3.19 16.97
C LYS A 128 -4.38 -2.87 17.41
N ASN A 129 -4.59 -1.70 18.01
CA ASN A 129 -5.91 -1.24 18.47
C ASN A 129 -6.70 -0.45 17.40
N ILE A 130 -6.11 -0.17 16.23
CA ILE A 130 -6.81 0.51 15.14
C ILE A 130 -7.71 -0.52 14.44
N GLY A 131 -9.03 -0.41 14.59
CA GLY A 131 -9.99 -1.36 13.98
C GLY A 131 -9.81 -1.56 12.47
N LEU A 132 -9.40 -0.52 11.75
CA LEU A 132 -9.13 -0.56 10.30
C LEU A 132 -8.03 -1.55 9.90
N ILE A 133 -7.08 -1.88 10.80
CA ILE A 133 -5.99 -2.78 10.44
C ILE A 133 -6.42 -4.25 10.39
N LYS A 134 -7.54 -4.62 11.04
CA LYS A 134 -8.01 -6.02 11.13
C LYS A 134 -8.12 -6.73 9.76
N PRO A 135 -8.79 -6.16 8.73
CA PRO A 135 -8.81 -6.78 7.41
C PRO A 135 -7.50 -6.58 6.62
N ALA A 136 -6.71 -5.55 6.94
CA ALA A 136 -5.53 -5.13 6.19
C ALA A 136 -4.23 -5.86 6.58
N ILE A 137 -4.11 -6.32 7.83
CA ILE A 137 -2.90 -6.99 8.31
C ILE A 137 -2.72 -8.36 7.64
N LYS A 138 -1.55 -8.57 7.02
CA LYS A 138 -1.19 -9.82 6.33
C LYS A 138 0.25 -10.23 6.65
N LYS A 139 0.50 -11.53 6.56
CA LYS A 139 1.84 -12.12 6.60
C LYS A 139 2.30 -12.46 5.18
N TYR A 140 3.51 -12.05 4.85
CA TYR A 140 4.15 -12.30 3.56
C TYR A 140 5.43 -13.10 3.77
N LEU A 141 5.55 -14.21 3.05
CA LEU A 141 6.73 -15.07 3.12
C LEU A 141 7.68 -14.74 1.97
N TRP A 142 8.97 -14.55 2.27
CA TRP A 142 9.97 -14.16 1.26
C TRP A 142 10.02 -15.12 0.08
N ARG A 143 9.91 -16.43 0.34
CA ARG A 143 9.92 -17.50 -0.69
C ARG A 143 8.75 -17.44 -1.68
N TYR A 144 7.73 -16.64 -1.39
CA TYR A 144 6.50 -16.52 -2.18
C TYR A 144 6.35 -15.13 -2.82
N VAL A 145 7.33 -14.24 -2.61
CA VAL A 145 7.48 -13.01 -3.38
C VAL A 145 8.10 -13.36 -4.73
N ARG A 146 7.51 -12.83 -5.81
CA ARG A 146 7.86 -13.18 -7.20
C ARG A 146 8.50 -12.02 -7.98
N SER A 147 8.80 -10.92 -7.31
CA SER A 147 9.44 -9.75 -7.90
C SER A 147 10.29 -9.01 -6.87
N ASN A 148 11.06 -8.02 -7.31
CA ASN A 148 11.53 -6.96 -6.42
C ASN A 148 10.32 -6.17 -5.85
N PHE A 149 10.60 -5.30 -4.89
CA PHE A 149 9.63 -4.42 -4.25
C PHE A 149 9.69 -3.04 -4.90
N LEU A 150 8.61 -2.62 -5.54
CA LEU A 150 8.41 -1.24 -5.95
C LEU A 150 8.22 -0.38 -4.71
N ARG A 151 9.21 0.44 -4.39
CA ARG A 151 9.15 1.41 -3.30
C ARG A 151 8.14 2.51 -3.62
N VAL A 152 7.28 2.81 -2.66
CA VAL A 152 6.35 3.95 -2.66
C VAL A 152 6.72 4.85 -1.48
N ASP A 153 7.20 6.05 -1.79
CA ASP A 153 7.60 7.06 -0.81
C ASP A 153 6.39 7.72 -0.13
N VAL A 154 6.60 8.35 1.03
CA VAL A 154 5.51 8.93 1.85
C VAL A 154 4.64 9.92 1.06
N GLN A 155 5.27 10.80 0.28
CA GLN A 155 4.55 11.77 -0.55
C GLN A 155 3.76 11.11 -1.70
N GLU A 156 4.10 9.87 -2.08
CA GLU A 156 3.41 9.09 -3.12
C GLU A 156 2.27 8.22 -2.56
N MET A 157 2.32 7.87 -1.27
CA MET A 157 1.41 6.89 -0.65
C MET A 157 -0.06 7.24 -0.85
N ALA A 158 -0.43 8.51 -0.64
CA ALA A 158 -1.81 8.96 -0.72
C ALA A 158 -2.39 8.87 -2.14
N ILE A 159 -1.55 9.03 -3.17
CA ILE A 159 -1.95 8.79 -4.56
C ILE A 159 -2.02 7.27 -4.82
N ALA A 160 -1.00 6.53 -4.38
CA ALA A 160 -0.88 5.09 -4.59
C ALA A 160 -2.07 4.29 -4.02
N ILE A 161 -2.61 4.68 -2.86
CA ILE A 161 -3.78 4.01 -2.26
C ILE A 161 -5.05 4.14 -3.10
N TYR A 162 -5.15 5.12 -4.00
CA TYR A 162 -6.28 5.31 -4.91
C TYR A 162 -6.10 4.65 -6.27
N LEU A 163 -4.90 4.15 -6.60
CA LEU A 163 -4.69 3.46 -7.87
C LEU A 163 -5.50 2.15 -7.94
N PRO A 164 -6.19 1.88 -9.06
CA PRO A 164 -7.00 0.67 -9.25
C PRO A 164 -6.13 -0.53 -9.66
N VAL A 165 -5.09 -0.83 -8.88
CA VAL A 165 -4.07 -1.84 -9.21
C VAL A 165 -4.13 -3.12 -8.39
N ALA A 166 -5.11 -3.21 -7.49
CA ALA A 166 -5.36 -4.42 -6.71
C ALA A 166 -5.67 -5.60 -7.64
N LYS A 167 -5.01 -6.74 -7.42
CA LYS A 167 -5.19 -7.96 -8.23
C LYS A 167 -5.66 -9.11 -7.37
N PHE A 168 -6.92 -9.05 -6.99
CA PHE A 168 -7.56 -10.09 -6.18
C PHE A 168 -7.92 -11.32 -7.03
N ASN A 169 -7.56 -12.49 -6.50
CA ASN A 169 -8.02 -13.78 -6.99
C ASN A 169 -9.14 -14.31 -6.08
N LYS A 170 -10.09 -15.06 -6.66
CA LYS A 170 -11.25 -15.71 -6.01
C LYS A 170 -12.33 -14.79 -5.44
N ALA A 171 -12.16 -13.47 -5.50
CA ALA A 171 -13.19 -12.50 -5.16
C ALA A 171 -13.03 -11.24 -6.01
N SER A 172 -14.15 -10.59 -6.32
CA SER A 172 -14.13 -9.24 -6.88
C SER A 172 -13.69 -8.23 -5.81
N ILE A 173 -13.16 -7.09 -6.24
CA ILE A 173 -12.79 -6.00 -5.32
C ILE A 173 -13.98 -5.54 -4.46
N GLY A 174 -15.20 -5.55 -5.02
CA GLY A 174 -16.43 -5.23 -4.30
C GLY A 174 -16.73 -6.23 -3.17
N GLN A 175 -16.56 -7.53 -3.42
CA GLN A 175 -16.70 -8.56 -2.39
C GLN A 175 -15.66 -8.42 -1.28
N VAL A 176 -14.40 -8.12 -1.64
CA VAL A 176 -13.34 -7.85 -0.65
C VAL A 176 -13.70 -6.64 0.21
N PHE A 177 -14.20 -5.56 -0.39
CA PHE A 177 -14.61 -4.36 0.33
C PHE A 177 -15.80 -4.61 1.26
N ALA A 178 -16.76 -5.44 0.85
CA ALA A 178 -17.89 -5.83 1.69
C ALA A 178 -17.45 -6.72 2.86
N ASP A 179 -16.54 -7.67 2.64
CA ASP A 179 -15.92 -8.46 3.72
C ASP A 179 -15.14 -7.59 4.71
N SER A 180 -14.37 -6.64 4.19
CA SER A 180 -13.58 -5.69 4.99
C SER A 180 -14.44 -4.88 5.95
N ARG A 181 -15.56 -4.32 5.47
CA ARG A 181 -16.51 -3.54 6.29
C ARG A 181 -17.15 -4.36 7.41
N ARG A 182 -17.33 -5.68 7.23
CA ARG A 182 -17.90 -6.56 8.27
C ARG A 182 -16.93 -6.87 9.42
N LYS A 183 -15.63 -6.61 9.23
CA LYS A 183 -14.57 -6.94 10.21
C LYS A 183 -14.13 -5.75 11.06
N ILE A 184 -14.55 -4.55 10.69
CA ILE A 184 -14.23 -3.29 11.36
C ILE A 184 -15.32 -3.01 12.38
#